data_AF-A0ABD0M1N1-F1
#
_entry.id   AF-A0ABD0M1N1-F1
#
_cell.length_a   1.000
_cell.length_b   1.000
_cell.length_c   1.000
_cell.angle_alpha   90.00
_cell.angle_beta   90.00
_cell.angle_gamma   90.00
#
_symmetry.space_group_name_H-M   'P 1'
#
loop_
_entity.id
_entity.type
_entity.pdbx_description
1 polymer ?
#
loop_
_entity_poly.entity_id
_entity_poly.type
_entity_poly.pdbx_seq_one_letter_code
_entity_poly.pdbx_strand_id
1 'polypeptide(L)'
;MRMGMKGWKVLVGLMATWLGLMLYMSTSLLGGGEGTTRVERQLRKAMEELETLHAQNVELQSLAGQLQKLQGAGAGPGEQGEVIEKLQDRLKKAMNDLEKLAPQAEHSKELHKSSSDGHSSQGMYPLSVQRETARRKTENTARELWYYINNKLKEMGRVASNPALVQMIDKMKNDLHGYQTVLTDDFYALRHVDKDEEWRIAESRRLGDLVQRRLEFLQNPSDCNQAKLVVCDLQKGCGFGCQLHHVTYCLLVGYAMQRTLVLKSKGWRYASKGWDTVFQPLSKTCTDASGSMMHWGASRGQMESARIIQLPIVDSLHPRPEFMPQAVPKDLAPRLAAFHGDPGVWWLGQLIRYLMRPNQFLTEEINSAGEKMQFQKPIVGVHIRRTDKIAVEAAFHSLEEYMVQVDAYYNQREHHEDIDKRRVYLATDDPSVLKEAREKYPGYMFISDNGISKSASLGSRYSDSSLRGIILDIHFLSQSDFLVCTFSSQVCRVAYELMQTIHGDASTYFRSLDDVFYFGGQNAHNMRAVEKHSSPNHDVLSFEVGDLLGIAGNHWDGFSKGTLRRTGKTGLYPSYKVVNDVVAVDMPTYPEVKERETSDDAGPGAGDNHR
;
A
#
# COMPACT_ATOMS: atom_id res chain seq x y z
N MET A 1 15.64 74.50 36.76
CA MET A 1 17.08 74.13 36.79
C MET A 1 17.26 72.90 35.90
N ARG A 2 17.91 73.11 34.75
CA ARG A 2 18.56 72.12 33.86
C ARG A 2 17.90 70.73 33.72
N MET A 3 16.87 70.62 32.88
CA MET A 3 16.65 69.37 32.17
C MET A 3 17.81 69.22 31.18
N GLY A 4 18.71 68.28 31.49
CA GLY A 4 20.04 68.22 30.92
C GLY A 4 20.04 68.10 29.39
N MET A 5 20.93 68.88 28.77
CA MET A 5 21.32 68.90 27.35
C MET A 5 21.84 67.54 26.79
N LYS A 6 21.48 66.41 27.40
CA LYS A 6 21.88 65.05 27.00
C LYS A 6 20.69 64.21 26.49
N GLY A 7 19.44 64.53 26.86
CA GLY A 7 18.25 63.82 26.35
C GLY A 7 17.93 64.15 24.88
N TRP A 8 18.03 65.43 24.51
CA TRP A 8 17.77 65.87 23.13
C TRP A 8 18.78 65.27 22.12
N LYS A 9 20.04 65.06 22.52
CA LYS A 9 21.05 64.43 21.64
C LYS A 9 20.73 62.96 21.35
N VAL A 10 20.17 62.24 22.33
CA VAL A 10 19.71 60.86 22.15
C VAL A 10 18.44 60.82 21.31
N LEU A 11 17.52 61.76 21.52
CA LEU A 11 16.28 61.87 20.74
C LEU A 11 16.55 62.25 19.27
N VAL A 12 17.50 63.15 19.03
CA VAL A 12 17.98 63.49 17.68
C VAL A 12 18.75 62.33 17.06
N GLY A 13 19.54 61.59 17.84
CA GLY A 13 20.22 60.39 17.35
C GLY A 13 19.25 59.26 16.95
N LEU A 14 18.20 59.05 17.74
CA LEU A 14 17.13 58.10 17.44
C LEU A 14 16.29 58.54 16.25
N MET A 15 15.96 59.84 16.15
CA MET A 15 15.27 60.36 14.97
C MET A 15 16.14 60.27 13.73
N ALA A 16 17.45 60.52 13.80
CA ALA A 16 18.36 60.38 12.66
C ALA A 16 18.55 58.93 12.22
N THR A 17 18.59 57.97 13.16
CA THR A 17 18.61 56.53 12.82
C THR A 17 17.28 56.07 12.26
N TRP A 18 16.15 56.59 12.75
CA TRP A 18 14.83 56.30 12.22
C TRP A 18 14.62 56.92 10.82
N LEU A 19 15.11 58.14 10.60
CA LEU A 19 15.15 58.77 9.27
C LEU A 19 16.11 58.06 8.33
N GLY A 20 17.24 57.56 8.83
CA GLY A 20 18.17 56.72 8.08
C GLY A 20 17.57 55.37 7.69
N LEU A 21 16.78 54.74 8.57
CA LEU A 21 16.02 53.53 8.28
C LEU A 21 14.88 53.80 7.30
N MET A 22 14.17 54.93 7.43
CA MET A 22 13.12 55.32 6.49
C MET A 22 13.68 55.70 5.12
N LEU A 23 14.83 56.38 5.08
CA LEU A 23 15.54 56.67 3.84
C LEU A 23 16.09 55.39 3.23
N TYR A 24 16.72 54.50 4.01
CA TYR A 24 17.19 53.19 3.56
C TYR A 24 16.04 52.37 2.98
N MET A 25 14.95 52.18 3.74
CA MET A 25 13.73 51.52 3.28
C MET A 25 13.14 52.20 2.04
N SER A 26 13.13 53.54 1.98
CA SER A 26 12.67 54.26 0.78
C SER A 26 13.60 54.07 -0.41
N THR A 27 14.92 53.98 -0.22
CA THR A 27 15.89 53.66 -1.28
C THR A 27 15.94 52.18 -1.62
N SER A 28 15.50 51.29 -0.72
CA SER A 28 15.31 49.85 -0.99
C SER A 28 13.96 49.56 -1.65
N LEU A 29 12.95 50.41 -1.44
CA LEU A 29 11.62 50.33 -2.06
C LEU A 29 11.52 51.15 -3.36
N LEU A 30 12.32 52.21 -3.53
CA LEU A 30 12.43 53.01 -4.76
C LEU A 30 13.70 52.68 -5.56
N GLY A 31 14.64 51.94 -4.98
CA GLY A 31 15.70 51.24 -5.70
C GLY A 31 15.12 49.97 -6.30
N GLY A 32 14.24 50.15 -7.28
CA GLY A 32 13.69 49.09 -8.12
C GLY A 32 14.82 48.39 -8.87
N GLY A 33 15.41 47.39 -8.22
CA GLY A 33 16.24 46.39 -8.88
C GLY A 33 15.43 45.71 -9.97
N GLU A 34 16.07 45.43 -11.10
CA GLU A 34 15.54 45.00 -12.41
C GLU A 34 14.45 43.89 -12.42
N GLY A 35 14.13 43.27 -11.28
CA GLY A 35 13.12 42.23 -11.11
C GLY A 35 11.66 42.72 -11.15
N THR A 36 11.30 43.82 -10.49
CA THR A 36 9.88 44.25 -10.40
C THR A 36 9.33 44.81 -11.71
N THR A 37 10.13 45.61 -12.44
CA THR A 37 9.78 46.08 -13.80
C THR A 37 9.71 44.96 -14.83
N ARG A 38 10.46 43.88 -14.62
CA ARG A 38 10.45 42.70 -15.50
C ARG A 38 9.21 41.85 -15.26
N VAL A 39 8.81 41.66 -14.00
CA VAL A 39 7.59 40.93 -13.63
C VAL A 39 6.34 41.68 -14.10
N GLU A 40 6.26 43.01 -13.92
CA GLU A 40 5.12 43.78 -14.44
C GLU A 40 5.02 43.78 -15.97
N ARG A 41 6.15 43.85 -16.69
CA ARG A 41 6.15 43.69 -18.15
C ARG A 41 5.75 42.28 -18.58
N GLN A 42 6.23 41.25 -17.88
CA GLN A 42 5.84 39.86 -18.17
C GLN A 42 4.35 39.63 -17.88
N LEU A 43 3.82 40.21 -16.81
CA LEU A 43 2.41 40.10 -16.46
C LEU A 43 1.52 40.82 -17.49
N ARG A 44 1.89 42.04 -17.90
CA ARG A 44 1.18 42.76 -18.97
C ARG A 44 1.20 42.01 -20.29
N LYS A 45 2.37 41.48 -20.67
CA LYS A 45 2.51 40.69 -21.89
C LYS A 45 1.67 39.41 -21.84
N ALA A 46 1.66 38.71 -20.70
CA ALA A 46 0.84 37.53 -20.51
C ALA A 46 -0.66 37.84 -20.54
N MET A 47 -1.10 38.98 -19.99
CA MET A 47 -2.50 39.42 -20.06
C MET A 47 -2.92 39.76 -21.50
N GLU A 48 -2.06 40.44 -22.26
CA GLU A 48 -2.32 40.77 -23.67
C GLU A 48 -2.38 39.51 -24.55
N GLU A 49 -1.49 38.54 -24.30
CA GLU A 49 -1.53 37.22 -24.95
C GLU A 49 -2.80 36.43 -24.59
N LEU A 50 -3.26 36.52 -23.32
CA LEU A 50 -4.49 35.87 -22.86
C LEU A 50 -5.75 36.48 -23.50
N GLU A 51 -5.81 37.81 -23.65
CA GLU A 51 -6.90 38.50 -24.37
C GLU A 51 -6.94 38.10 -25.84
N THR A 52 -5.76 37.96 -26.47
CA THR A 52 -5.65 37.53 -27.86
C THR A 52 -6.17 36.10 -28.03
N LEU A 53 -5.80 35.18 -27.14
CA LEU A 53 -6.30 33.80 -27.13
C LEU A 53 -7.81 33.73 -26.84
N HIS A 54 -8.32 34.58 -25.95
CA HIS A 54 -9.75 34.64 -25.68
C HIS A 54 -10.55 35.12 -26.90
N ALA A 55 -10.08 36.15 -27.60
CA ALA A 55 -10.68 36.62 -28.83
C ALA A 55 -10.69 35.54 -29.93
N GLN A 56 -9.58 34.80 -30.08
CA GLN A 56 -9.49 33.67 -31.02
C GLN A 56 -10.49 32.56 -30.68
N ASN A 57 -10.69 32.24 -29.40
CA ASN A 57 -11.63 31.22 -28.97
C ASN A 57 -13.10 31.63 -29.24
N VAL A 58 -13.45 32.89 -29.00
CA VAL A 58 -14.79 33.42 -29.31
C VAL A 58 -15.07 33.36 -30.82
N GLU A 59 -14.07 33.68 -31.66
CA GLU A 59 -14.20 33.61 -33.12
C GLU A 59 -14.40 32.16 -33.60
N LEU A 60 -13.67 31.20 -33.03
CA LEU A 60 -13.85 29.76 -33.32
C LEU A 60 -15.24 29.25 -32.92
N GLN A 61 -15.74 29.65 -31.76
CA GLN A 61 -17.09 29.29 -31.31
C GLN A 61 -18.17 29.88 -32.22
N SER A 62 -17.98 31.11 -32.71
CA SER A 62 -18.88 31.73 -33.69
C SER A 62 -18.89 30.97 -35.02
N LEU A 63 -17.73 30.62 -35.56
CA LEU A 63 -17.62 29.85 -36.81
C LEU A 63 -18.22 28.44 -36.67
N ALA A 64 -17.99 27.76 -35.55
CA ALA A 64 -18.61 26.46 -35.25
C ALA A 64 -20.14 26.59 -35.16
N GLY A 65 -20.66 27.66 -34.53
CA GLY A 65 -22.09 27.92 -34.45
C GLY A 65 -22.72 28.26 -35.81
N GLN A 66 -22.02 28.95 -36.70
CA GLN A 66 -22.47 29.20 -38.07
C GLN A 66 -22.56 27.90 -38.88
N LEU A 67 -21.58 27.03 -38.73
CA LEU A 67 -21.55 25.72 -39.40
C LEU A 67 -22.71 24.82 -38.91
N GLN A 68 -23.00 24.84 -37.61
CA GLN A 68 -24.13 24.10 -37.05
C GLN A 68 -25.49 24.64 -37.55
N LYS A 69 -25.63 25.95 -37.75
CA LYS A 69 -26.84 26.55 -38.35
C LYS A 69 -26.99 26.20 -39.83
N LEU A 70 -25.91 26.19 -40.59
CA LEU A 70 -25.93 25.80 -42.01
C LEU A 70 -26.25 24.32 -42.21
N GLN A 71 -25.78 23.45 -41.30
CA GLN A 71 -26.17 22.04 -41.26
C GLN A 71 -27.64 21.85 -40.90
N GLY A 72 -28.17 22.64 -39.95
CA GLY A 72 -29.59 22.60 -39.57
C GLY A 72 -30.55 23.17 -40.63
N ALA A 73 -30.07 24.07 -41.49
CA ALA A 73 -30.88 24.73 -42.53
C ALA A 73 -30.84 24.04 -43.91
N GLY A 74 -30.11 22.91 -44.06
CA GLY A 74 -30.02 22.18 -45.32
C GLY A 74 -29.24 22.91 -46.42
N ALA A 75 -28.27 23.77 -46.06
CA ALA A 75 -27.45 24.52 -47.00
C ALA A 75 -26.57 23.60 -47.88
N GLY A 76 -26.34 23.99 -49.14
CA GLY A 76 -25.61 23.18 -50.12
C GLY A 76 -24.11 23.03 -49.80
N PRO A 77 -23.42 22.03 -50.41
CA PRO A 77 -22.03 21.69 -50.09
C PRO A 77 -21.02 22.85 -50.25
N GLY A 78 -21.31 23.82 -51.14
CA GLY A 78 -20.43 24.96 -51.39
C GLY A 78 -20.35 25.96 -50.24
N GLU A 79 -21.48 26.29 -49.59
CA GLU A 79 -21.52 27.25 -48.48
C GLU A 79 -20.95 26.64 -47.19
N GLN A 80 -21.15 25.34 -46.98
CA GLN A 80 -20.53 24.62 -45.86
C GLN A 80 -19.01 24.49 -46.06
N GLY A 81 -18.55 24.29 -47.30
CA GLY A 81 -17.14 24.19 -47.64
C GLY A 81 -16.36 25.47 -47.29
N GLU A 82 -16.91 26.65 -47.58
CA GLU A 82 -16.25 27.93 -47.29
C GLU A 82 -16.07 28.18 -45.79
N VAL A 83 -17.04 27.78 -44.96
CA VAL A 83 -16.96 27.90 -43.50
C VAL A 83 -15.98 26.87 -42.92
N ILE A 84 -15.93 25.67 -43.47
CA ILE A 84 -14.96 24.62 -43.07
C ILE A 84 -13.53 25.08 -43.38
N GLU A 85 -13.28 25.64 -44.57
CA GLU A 85 -11.96 26.13 -44.96
C GLU A 85 -11.50 27.27 -44.05
N LYS A 86 -12.39 28.23 -43.75
CA LYS A 86 -12.11 29.31 -42.78
C LYS A 86 -11.83 28.78 -41.37
N LEU A 87 -12.53 27.73 -40.94
CA LEU A 87 -12.31 27.10 -39.64
C LEU A 87 -10.93 26.40 -39.59
N GLN A 88 -10.56 25.68 -40.65
CA GLN A 88 -9.28 24.98 -40.76
C GLN A 88 -8.10 25.95 -40.76
N ASP A 89 -8.18 27.05 -41.52
CA ASP A 89 -7.15 28.07 -41.56
C ASP A 89 -6.96 28.75 -40.20
N ARG A 90 -8.07 28.99 -39.48
CA ARG A 90 -8.03 29.55 -38.13
C ARG A 90 -7.48 28.58 -37.09
N LEU A 91 -7.81 27.30 -37.19
CA LEU A 91 -7.24 26.27 -36.33
C LEU A 91 -5.73 26.16 -36.52
N LYS A 92 -5.26 26.22 -37.77
CA LYS A 92 -3.84 26.20 -38.13
C LYS A 92 -3.10 27.42 -37.58
N LYS A 93 -3.71 28.61 -37.67
CA LYS A 93 -3.15 29.83 -37.08
C LYS A 93 -3.07 29.75 -35.56
N ALA A 94 -4.14 29.27 -34.90
CA ALA A 94 -4.17 29.09 -33.44
C ALA A 94 -3.10 28.08 -32.97
N MET A 95 -2.91 26.96 -33.70
CA MET A 95 -1.85 25.99 -33.41
C MET A 95 -0.44 26.60 -33.51
N ASN A 96 -0.18 27.38 -34.56
CA ASN A 96 1.11 28.06 -34.75
C ASN A 96 1.37 29.13 -33.68
N ASP A 97 0.33 29.83 -33.21
CA ASP A 97 0.46 30.83 -32.15
C ASP A 97 0.66 30.16 -30.78
N LEU A 98 0.05 28.99 -30.54
CA LEU A 98 0.31 28.15 -29.36
C LEU A 98 1.76 27.64 -29.32
N GLU A 99 2.33 27.28 -30.47
CA GLU A 99 3.72 26.83 -30.58
C GLU A 99 4.72 27.97 -30.28
N LYS A 100 4.38 29.22 -30.62
CA LYS A 100 5.20 30.40 -30.30
C LYS A 100 5.14 30.80 -28.82
N LEU A 101 4.08 30.42 -28.11
CA LEU A 101 3.87 30.72 -26.69
C LEU A 101 4.55 29.74 -25.74
N ALA A 102 5.27 28.74 -26.24
CA ALA A 102 6.01 27.77 -25.43
C ALA A 102 7.51 28.09 -25.32
N PRO A 103 7.97 28.93 -24.37
CA PRO A 103 9.39 28.97 -24.03
C PRO A 103 9.71 28.00 -22.89
N GLN A 104 10.77 27.20 -23.12
CA GLN A 104 11.41 26.20 -22.23
C GLN A 104 10.79 24.79 -22.20
N ALA A 105 10.73 24.17 -23.38
CA ALA A 105 10.73 22.71 -23.54
C ALA A 105 11.93 22.27 -24.42
N GLU A 106 13.14 22.74 -24.08
CA GLU A 106 14.39 22.33 -24.74
C GLU A 106 15.12 21.16 -24.04
N HIS A 107 14.41 20.35 -23.24
CA HIS A 107 14.94 19.07 -22.75
C HIS A 107 14.22 17.84 -23.31
N SER A 108 13.38 18.02 -24.34
CA SER A 108 12.51 16.95 -24.87
C SER A 108 12.48 16.86 -26.41
N LYS A 109 13.42 17.51 -27.12
CA LYS A 109 13.44 17.53 -28.59
C LYS A 109 14.52 16.65 -29.27
N GLU A 110 15.15 15.72 -28.57
CA GLU A 110 15.91 14.64 -29.23
C GLU A 110 15.12 13.34 -29.45
N LEU A 111 13.85 13.23 -29.00
CA LEU A 111 13.08 11.99 -29.15
C LEU A 111 12.09 11.93 -30.32
N HIS A 112 12.07 12.92 -31.22
CA HIS A 112 11.15 12.92 -32.37
C HIS A 112 11.83 13.29 -33.69
N LYS A 113 12.93 12.58 -34.00
CA LYS A 113 13.41 12.49 -35.39
C LYS A 113 13.92 11.12 -35.82
N SER A 114 13.39 10.04 -35.23
CA SER A 114 13.45 8.69 -35.81
C SER A 114 12.07 8.03 -35.71
N SER A 115 11.20 8.35 -36.67
CA SER A 115 9.94 7.63 -36.89
C SER A 115 9.74 7.41 -38.37
N SER A 116 10.68 6.66 -38.95
CA SER A 116 10.48 5.90 -40.17
C SER A 116 11.37 4.66 -40.07
N ASP A 117 11.01 3.78 -39.13
CA ASP A 117 11.20 2.32 -39.23
C ASP A 117 10.55 1.70 -38.00
N GLY A 118 9.62 0.78 -38.24
CA GLY A 118 8.79 0.19 -37.19
C GLY A 118 9.60 -0.75 -36.30
N HIS A 119 9.83 -0.34 -35.05
CA HIS A 119 9.94 -1.16 -33.84
C HIS A 119 9.90 -0.19 -32.64
N SER A 120 8.71 0.09 -32.10
CA SER A 120 8.59 0.92 -30.89
C SER A 120 8.98 0.09 -29.67
N SER A 121 10.09 0.47 -29.03
CA SER A 121 10.36 0.11 -27.65
C SER A 121 9.32 0.81 -26.76
N GLN A 122 8.27 0.08 -26.33
CA GLN A 122 7.40 0.54 -25.24
C GLN A 122 8.24 0.67 -23.96
N GLY A 123 8.66 1.90 -23.66
CA GLY A 123 9.26 2.29 -22.40
C GLY A 123 8.24 2.18 -21.26
N MET A 124 8.75 1.89 -20.06
CA MET A 124 7.95 1.71 -18.85
C MET A 124 7.68 3.10 -18.22
N TYR A 125 6.45 3.61 -18.32
CA TYR A 125 6.11 4.96 -17.85
C TYR A 125 5.51 4.96 -16.43
N PRO A 126 5.80 5.97 -15.59
CA PRO A 126 5.17 6.11 -14.29
C PRO A 126 3.64 6.15 -14.35
N LEU A 127 2.98 5.30 -13.55
CA LEU A 127 1.51 5.31 -13.44
C LEU A 127 1.06 6.51 -12.60
N SER A 128 -0.01 7.16 -13.06
CA SER A 128 -0.62 8.24 -12.29
C SER A 128 -1.47 7.67 -11.14
N VAL A 129 -1.45 8.34 -9.99
CA VAL A 129 -2.30 8.00 -8.85
C VAL A 129 -3.78 7.99 -9.23
N GLN A 130 -4.19 8.86 -10.15
CA GLN A 130 -5.57 8.95 -10.64
C GLN A 130 -5.98 7.68 -11.42
N ARG A 131 -5.12 7.21 -12.35
CA ARG A 131 -5.34 5.97 -13.12
C ARG A 131 -5.48 4.78 -12.19
N GLU A 132 -4.54 4.58 -11.27
CA GLU A 132 -4.56 3.42 -10.39
C GLU A 132 -5.68 3.48 -9.34
N THR A 133 -6.02 4.67 -8.85
CA THR A 133 -7.19 4.87 -7.99
C THR A 133 -8.48 4.52 -8.72
N ALA A 134 -8.64 4.97 -9.97
CA ALA A 134 -9.81 4.64 -10.77
C ALA A 134 -9.90 3.14 -11.07
N ARG A 135 -8.80 2.51 -11.49
CA ARG A 135 -8.71 1.07 -11.76
C ARG A 135 -9.14 0.25 -10.53
N ARG A 136 -8.52 0.50 -9.37
CA ARG A 136 -8.85 -0.20 -8.11
C ARG A 136 -10.28 0.06 -7.65
N LYS A 137 -10.79 1.29 -7.79
CA LYS A 137 -12.17 1.62 -7.42
C LYS A 137 -13.16 0.82 -8.27
N THR A 138 -12.95 0.73 -9.58
CA THR A 138 -13.82 -0.04 -10.48
C THR A 138 -13.81 -1.52 -10.14
N GLU A 139 -12.61 -2.10 -9.95
CA GLU A 139 -12.44 -3.51 -9.57
C GLU A 139 -13.13 -3.82 -8.23
N ASN A 140 -12.92 -2.96 -7.21
CA ASN A 140 -13.53 -3.13 -5.91
C ASN A 140 -15.06 -3.00 -5.96
N THR A 141 -15.58 -2.04 -6.73
CA THR A 141 -17.03 -1.84 -6.89
C THR A 141 -17.68 -3.05 -7.54
N ALA A 142 -17.06 -3.60 -8.59
CA ALA A 142 -17.54 -4.82 -9.25
C ALA A 142 -17.53 -6.03 -8.31
N ARG A 143 -16.47 -6.19 -7.51
CA ARG A 143 -16.36 -7.26 -6.50
C ARG A 143 -17.44 -7.15 -5.42
N GLU A 144 -17.66 -5.95 -4.87
CA GLU A 144 -18.70 -5.73 -3.86
C GLU A 144 -20.12 -5.88 -4.43
N LEU A 145 -20.34 -5.50 -5.70
CA LEU A 145 -21.59 -5.78 -6.41
C LEU A 145 -21.84 -7.29 -6.51
N TRP A 146 -20.80 -8.06 -6.84
CA TRP A 146 -20.92 -9.51 -6.91
C TRP A 146 -21.24 -10.13 -5.55
N TYR A 147 -20.56 -9.69 -4.48
CA TYR A 147 -20.88 -10.13 -3.12
C TYR A 147 -22.34 -9.87 -2.75
N TYR A 148 -22.83 -8.67 -3.06
CA TYR A 148 -24.23 -8.30 -2.83
C TYR A 148 -25.20 -9.19 -3.61
N ILE A 149 -25.02 -9.32 -4.92
CA ILE A 149 -25.91 -10.11 -5.78
C ILE A 149 -25.91 -11.57 -5.35
N ASN A 150 -24.74 -12.17 -5.14
CA ASN A 150 -24.62 -13.57 -4.74
C ASN A 150 -25.31 -13.82 -3.38
N ASN A 151 -25.12 -12.93 -2.40
CA ASN A 151 -25.80 -13.06 -1.12
C ASN A 151 -27.33 -12.95 -1.27
N LYS A 152 -27.83 -11.96 -2.03
CA LYS A 152 -29.28 -11.80 -2.25
C LYS A 152 -29.90 -12.97 -2.99
N LEU A 153 -29.23 -13.55 -3.98
CA LEU A 153 -29.70 -14.75 -4.67
C LEU A 153 -29.70 -15.98 -3.76
N LYS A 154 -28.74 -16.11 -2.83
CA LYS A 154 -28.75 -17.17 -1.81
C LYS A 154 -29.92 -16.99 -0.83
N GLU A 155 -30.17 -15.78 -0.36
CA GLU A 155 -31.32 -15.47 0.50
C GLU A 155 -32.64 -15.79 -0.22
N MET A 156 -32.80 -15.36 -1.47
CA MET A 156 -33.98 -15.67 -2.28
C MET A 156 -34.17 -17.17 -2.47
N GLY A 157 -33.10 -17.91 -2.75
CA GLY A 157 -33.14 -19.36 -2.92
C GLY A 157 -33.57 -20.10 -1.64
N ARG A 158 -33.19 -19.61 -0.46
CA ARG A 158 -33.59 -20.19 0.83
C ARG A 158 -35.07 -19.98 1.14
N VAL A 159 -35.63 -18.85 0.71
CA VAL A 159 -37.05 -18.51 0.96
C VAL A 159 -37.97 -19.07 -0.13
N ALA A 160 -37.44 -19.35 -1.33
CA ALA A 160 -38.19 -19.90 -2.43
C ALA A 160 -38.71 -21.32 -2.12
N SER A 161 -40.04 -21.46 -1.98
CA SER A 161 -40.69 -22.76 -1.79
C SER A 161 -41.10 -23.44 -3.11
N ASN A 162 -41.14 -22.68 -4.22
CA ASN A 162 -41.53 -23.19 -5.54
C ASN A 162 -40.31 -23.76 -6.27
N PRO A 163 -40.30 -25.06 -6.65
CA PRO A 163 -39.20 -25.67 -7.38
C PRO A 163 -38.81 -24.96 -8.69
N ALA A 164 -39.78 -24.42 -9.43
CA ALA A 164 -39.50 -23.69 -10.67
C ALA A 164 -38.77 -22.36 -10.40
N LEU A 165 -39.11 -21.68 -9.30
CA LEU A 165 -38.42 -20.46 -8.87
C LEU A 165 -36.98 -20.77 -8.40
N VAL A 166 -36.78 -21.88 -7.68
CA VAL A 166 -35.44 -22.34 -7.29
C VAL A 166 -34.58 -22.60 -8.52
N GLN A 167 -35.09 -23.34 -9.51
CA GLN A 167 -34.39 -23.58 -10.77
C GLN A 167 -34.07 -22.29 -11.52
N MET A 168 -34.99 -21.32 -11.54
CA MET A 168 -34.75 -20.01 -12.17
C MET A 168 -33.64 -19.24 -11.46
N ILE A 169 -33.62 -19.24 -10.12
CA ILE A 169 -32.58 -18.60 -9.32
C ILE A 169 -31.23 -19.27 -9.57
N ASP A 170 -31.18 -20.60 -9.62
CA ASP A 170 -29.93 -21.32 -9.86
C ASP A 170 -29.41 -21.11 -11.29
N LYS A 171 -30.30 -21.06 -12.28
CA LYS A 171 -29.93 -20.64 -13.64
C LYS A 171 -29.36 -19.21 -13.65
N MET A 172 -30.01 -18.27 -12.97
CA MET A 172 -29.53 -16.89 -12.88
C MET A 172 -28.15 -16.79 -12.21
N LYS A 173 -27.89 -17.57 -11.15
CA LYS A 173 -26.56 -17.62 -10.53
C LYS A 173 -25.50 -18.12 -11.52
N ASN A 174 -25.80 -19.17 -12.27
CA ASN A 174 -24.89 -19.74 -13.27
C ASN A 174 -24.61 -18.74 -14.40
N ASP A 175 -25.63 -18.07 -14.92
CA ASP A 175 -25.48 -17.07 -15.97
C ASP A 175 -24.64 -15.87 -15.48
N LEU A 176 -24.91 -15.38 -14.26
CA LEU A 176 -24.16 -14.28 -13.65
C LEU A 176 -22.71 -14.62 -13.33
N HIS A 177 -22.41 -15.88 -12.99
CA HIS A 177 -21.04 -16.33 -12.81
C HIS A 177 -20.22 -16.11 -14.09
N GLY A 178 -20.78 -16.40 -15.27
CA GLY A 178 -20.12 -16.12 -16.55
C GLY A 178 -19.73 -14.64 -16.72
N TYR A 179 -20.65 -13.72 -16.41
CA TYR A 179 -20.36 -12.28 -16.44
C TYR A 179 -19.28 -11.87 -15.44
N GLN A 180 -19.33 -12.42 -14.22
CA GLN A 180 -18.34 -12.15 -13.19
C GLN A 180 -16.93 -12.59 -13.62
N THR A 181 -16.83 -13.79 -14.21
CA THR A 181 -15.57 -14.35 -14.68
C THR A 181 -14.97 -13.50 -15.79
N VAL A 182 -15.74 -13.15 -16.82
CA VAL A 182 -15.26 -12.29 -17.93
C VAL A 182 -14.85 -10.91 -17.42
N LEU A 183 -15.63 -10.31 -16.51
CA LEU A 183 -15.26 -9.02 -15.94
C LEU A 183 -13.96 -9.08 -15.13
N THR A 184 -13.70 -10.21 -14.47
CA THR A 184 -12.44 -10.44 -13.74
C THR A 184 -11.27 -10.63 -14.71
N ASP A 185 -11.50 -11.32 -15.84
CA ASP A 185 -10.53 -11.45 -16.95
C ASP A 185 -10.17 -10.07 -17.53
N ASP A 186 -11.16 -9.20 -17.73
CA ASP A 186 -10.95 -7.84 -18.21
C ASP A 186 -10.13 -7.00 -17.23
N PHE A 187 -10.37 -7.13 -15.92
CA PHE A 187 -9.53 -6.47 -14.91
C PHE A 187 -8.10 -7.01 -14.89
N TYR A 188 -7.92 -8.32 -15.08
CA TYR A 188 -6.60 -8.92 -15.22
C TYR A 188 -5.87 -8.35 -16.46
N ALA A 189 -6.55 -8.29 -17.61
CA ALA A 189 -5.99 -7.70 -18.82
C ALA A 189 -5.61 -6.23 -18.63
N LEU A 190 -6.49 -5.44 -17.99
CA LEU A 190 -6.24 -4.03 -17.67
C LEU A 190 -5.00 -3.83 -16.78
N ARG A 191 -4.68 -4.78 -15.89
CA ARG A 191 -3.45 -4.71 -15.09
C ARG A 191 -2.17 -4.85 -15.94
N HIS A 192 -2.24 -5.46 -17.12
CA HIS A 192 -1.07 -5.73 -17.96
C HIS A 192 -0.96 -4.80 -19.18
N VAL A 193 -1.92 -3.89 -19.38
CA VAL A 193 -1.85 -2.85 -20.41
C VAL A 193 -0.58 -2.01 -20.20
N ASP A 194 0.08 -1.63 -21.29
CA ASP A 194 1.27 -0.75 -21.29
C ASP A 194 2.43 -1.17 -20.37
N LYS A 195 2.53 -2.47 -20.02
CA LYS A 195 3.49 -3.01 -19.03
C LYS A 195 3.32 -2.40 -17.63
N ASP A 196 2.08 -2.07 -17.28
CA ASP A 196 1.73 -1.49 -15.98
C ASP A 196 2.14 -2.39 -14.81
N GLU A 197 1.99 -3.72 -14.92
CA GLU A 197 2.35 -4.64 -13.84
C GLU A 197 3.86 -4.74 -13.65
N GLU A 198 4.64 -4.78 -14.75
CA GLU A 198 6.09 -4.74 -14.71
C GLU A 198 6.58 -3.43 -14.07
N TRP A 199 5.93 -2.30 -14.38
CA TRP A 199 6.21 -1.04 -13.71
C TRP A 199 5.92 -1.10 -12.21
N ARG A 200 4.76 -1.63 -11.81
CA ARG A 200 4.41 -1.78 -10.38
C ARG A 200 5.43 -2.65 -9.64
N ILE A 201 5.88 -3.75 -10.26
CA ILE A 201 6.90 -4.63 -9.69
C ILE A 201 8.23 -3.88 -9.53
N ALA A 202 8.68 -3.17 -10.57
CA ALA A 202 9.93 -2.43 -10.54
C ALA A 202 9.92 -1.30 -9.50
N GLU A 203 8.83 -0.53 -9.43
CA GLU A 203 8.68 0.57 -8.47
C GLU A 203 8.55 0.04 -7.03
N SER A 204 7.78 -1.03 -6.79
CA SER A 204 7.70 -1.69 -5.47
C SER A 204 9.08 -2.15 -5.00
N ARG A 205 9.88 -2.77 -5.88
CA ARG A 205 11.27 -3.17 -5.58
C ARG A 205 12.14 -1.96 -5.28
N ARG A 206 12.08 -0.90 -6.09
CA ARG A 206 12.85 0.33 -5.90
C ARG A 206 12.57 1.00 -4.56
N LEU A 207 11.30 1.17 -4.18
CA LEU A 207 10.93 1.70 -2.86
C LEU A 207 11.35 0.75 -1.74
N GLY A 208 11.17 -0.56 -1.94
CA GLY A 208 11.57 -1.57 -0.97
C GLY A 208 13.07 -1.45 -0.67
N ASP A 209 13.91 -1.38 -1.70
CA ASP A 209 15.35 -1.22 -1.57
C ASP A 209 15.76 0.12 -0.92
N LEU A 210 15.00 1.20 -1.17
CA LEU A 210 15.19 2.45 -0.43
C LEU A 210 14.93 2.24 1.07
N VAL A 211 13.80 1.64 1.43
CA VAL A 211 13.44 1.37 2.84
C VAL A 211 14.45 0.45 3.51
N GLN A 212 14.85 -0.65 2.87
CA GLN A 212 15.85 -1.58 3.41
C GLN A 212 17.19 -0.87 3.69
N ARG A 213 17.62 0.05 2.81
CA ARG A 213 18.85 0.84 3.04
C ARG A 213 18.71 1.87 4.14
N ARG A 214 17.54 2.50 4.29
CA ARG A 214 17.25 3.37 5.44
C ARG A 214 17.31 2.60 6.76
N LEU A 215 16.73 1.39 6.80
CA LEU A 215 16.80 0.49 7.96
C LEU A 215 18.23 0.06 8.26
N GLU A 216 19.00 -0.33 7.25
CA GLU A 216 20.40 -0.71 7.43
C GLU A 216 21.24 0.48 7.94
N PHE A 217 21.03 1.68 7.40
CA PHE A 217 21.69 2.89 7.92
C PHE A 217 21.34 3.16 9.38
N LEU A 218 20.05 3.16 9.72
CA LEU A 218 19.57 3.36 11.10
C LEU A 218 20.16 2.34 12.08
N GLN A 219 20.20 1.07 11.66
CA GLN A 219 20.60 -0.02 12.53
C GLN A 219 22.11 -0.12 12.72
N ASN A 220 22.91 0.50 11.87
CA ASN A 220 24.37 0.39 11.92
C ASN A 220 25.05 1.76 12.15
N PRO A 221 24.89 2.37 13.34
CA PRO A 221 25.59 3.60 13.67
C PRO A 221 27.10 3.38 13.71
N SER A 222 27.88 4.44 13.43
CA SER A 222 29.34 4.39 13.48
C SER A 222 29.90 4.22 14.90
N ASP A 223 29.19 4.75 15.91
CA ASP A 223 29.53 4.58 17.33
C ASP A 223 28.29 4.21 18.16
N CYS A 224 28.21 2.94 18.57
CA CYS A 224 27.09 2.41 19.35
C CYS A 224 26.97 3.03 20.76
N ASN A 225 28.08 3.53 21.33
CA ASN A 225 28.07 4.14 22.67
C ASN A 225 27.39 5.50 22.67
N GLN A 226 27.45 6.22 21.54
CA GLN A 226 26.81 7.53 21.37
C GLN A 226 25.45 7.44 20.69
N ALA A 227 25.17 6.36 19.96
CA ALA A 227 23.89 6.15 19.30
C ALA A 227 22.71 6.20 20.29
N LYS A 228 21.60 6.79 19.84
CA LYS A 228 20.32 6.71 20.52
C LYS A 228 19.68 5.35 20.23
N LEU A 229 19.23 4.66 21.27
CA LEU A 229 18.75 3.28 21.19
C LEU A 229 17.28 3.17 21.63
N VAL A 230 16.58 2.21 21.03
CA VAL A 230 15.37 1.61 21.59
C VAL A 230 15.64 0.15 21.90
N VAL A 231 15.28 -0.28 23.12
CA VAL A 231 15.44 -1.66 23.58
C VAL A 231 14.09 -2.34 23.59
N CYS A 232 14.02 -3.50 22.94
CA CYS A 232 12.82 -4.33 22.85
C CYS A 232 13.11 -5.72 23.41
N ASP A 233 12.16 -6.28 24.16
CA ASP A 233 12.26 -7.63 24.71
C ASP A 233 11.41 -8.59 23.87
N LEU A 234 12.02 -9.64 23.32
CA LEU A 234 11.33 -10.61 22.48
C LEU A 234 10.28 -11.44 23.23
N GLN A 235 10.42 -11.59 24.56
CA GLN A 235 9.67 -12.57 25.36
C GLN A 235 8.20 -12.18 25.65
N LYS A 236 7.48 -11.61 24.68
CA LYS A 236 6.03 -11.42 24.78
C LYS A 236 5.31 -12.76 24.96
N GLY A 237 4.29 -12.77 25.83
CA GLY A 237 3.47 -13.93 26.23
C GLY A 237 2.59 -14.56 25.15
N CYS A 238 3.09 -14.80 23.94
CA CYS A 238 2.30 -15.31 22.81
C CYS A 238 3.16 -16.16 21.84
N GLY A 239 2.57 -16.65 20.74
CA GLY A 239 3.26 -17.44 19.71
C GLY A 239 4.14 -16.61 18.76
N PHE A 240 4.86 -17.29 17.87
CA PHE A 240 5.88 -16.72 16.98
C PHE A 240 5.40 -15.49 16.19
N GLY A 241 4.29 -15.59 15.46
CA GLY A 241 3.77 -14.47 14.66
C GLY A 241 3.44 -13.23 15.50
N CYS A 242 2.90 -13.43 16.71
CA CYS A 242 2.64 -12.33 17.64
C CYS A 242 3.94 -11.71 18.20
N GLN A 243 4.96 -12.52 18.49
CA GLN A 243 6.28 -12.04 18.91
C GLN A 243 6.99 -11.28 17.78
N LEU A 244 6.90 -11.75 16.55
CA LEU A 244 7.44 -11.06 15.38
C LEU A 244 6.75 -9.70 15.16
N HIS A 245 5.42 -9.63 15.26
CA HIS A 245 4.70 -8.36 15.23
C HIS A 245 5.10 -7.43 16.38
N HIS A 246 5.40 -7.96 17.56
CA HIS A 246 5.95 -7.15 18.66
C HIS A 246 7.29 -6.51 18.29
N VAL A 247 8.23 -7.28 17.72
CA VAL A 247 9.53 -6.74 17.27
C VAL A 247 9.35 -5.78 16.09
N THR A 248 8.39 -6.04 15.19
CA THR A 248 8.03 -5.14 14.07
C THR A 248 7.58 -3.77 14.58
N TYR A 249 6.72 -3.76 15.59
CA TYR A 249 6.33 -2.53 16.28
C TYR A 249 7.54 -1.81 16.91
N CYS A 250 8.43 -2.53 17.58
CA CYS A 250 9.64 -1.93 18.16
C CYS A 250 10.56 -1.32 17.09
N LEU A 251 10.72 -1.99 15.94
CA LEU A 251 11.52 -1.48 14.81
C LEU A 251 10.89 -0.23 14.20
N LEU A 252 9.56 -0.19 14.08
CA LEU A 252 8.83 0.99 13.63
C LEU A 252 9.06 2.20 14.56
N VAL A 253 8.99 2.00 15.87
CA VAL A 253 9.30 3.06 16.85
C VAL A 253 10.74 3.53 16.70
N GLY A 254 11.68 2.60 16.55
CA GLY A 254 13.09 2.92 16.28
C GLY A 254 13.26 3.76 15.02
N TYR A 255 12.61 3.36 13.92
CA TYR A 255 12.62 4.07 12.65
C TYR A 255 12.03 5.48 12.76
N ALA A 256 10.86 5.63 13.38
CA ALA A 256 10.19 6.92 13.49
C ALA A 256 10.94 7.89 14.43
N MET A 257 11.67 7.39 15.41
CA MET A 257 12.39 8.20 16.40
C MET A 257 13.90 8.35 16.12
N GLN A 258 14.41 7.80 15.00
CA GLN A 258 15.84 7.76 14.68
C GLN A 258 16.68 7.10 15.79
N ARG A 259 16.23 5.94 16.26
CA ARG A 259 16.88 5.16 17.32
C ARG A 259 17.15 3.73 16.86
N THR A 260 18.40 3.29 16.98
CA THR A 260 18.80 1.93 16.64
C THR A 260 18.09 0.95 17.58
N LEU A 261 17.45 -0.07 17.01
CA LEU A 261 16.79 -1.14 17.73
C LEU A 261 17.80 -2.16 18.23
N VAL A 262 17.83 -2.35 19.55
CA VAL A 262 18.53 -3.44 20.24
C VAL A 262 17.50 -4.45 20.75
N LEU A 263 17.60 -5.70 20.27
CA LEU A 263 16.68 -6.77 20.61
C LEU A 263 17.26 -7.68 21.70
N LYS A 264 16.58 -7.75 22.85
CA LYS A 264 16.87 -8.74 23.90
C LYS A 264 16.14 -10.04 23.57
N SER A 265 16.88 -11.05 23.13
CA SER A 265 16.31 -12.33 22.67
C SER A 265 16.83 -13.57 23.40
N LYS A 266 17.82 -13.47 24.30
CA LYS A 266 18.31 -14.60 25.09
C LYS A 266 17.20 -15.18 25.97
N GLY A 267 17.17 -16.50 26.13
CA GLY A 267 16.12 -17.19 26.89
C GLY A 267 14.78 -17.29 26.15
N TRP A 268 14.76 -17.03 24.85
CA TRP A 268 13.55 -17.12 24.06
C TRP A 268 12.98 -18.54 24.03
N ARG A 269 11.65 -18.64 24.23
CA ARG A 269 10.92 -19.92 24.35
C ARG A 269 11.04 -20.84 23.13
N TYR A 270 11.26 -20.27 21.94
CA TYR A 270 11.38 -21.02 20.70
C TYR A 270 12.81 -21.46 20.42
N ALA A 271 13.80 -20.66 20.82
CA ALA A 271 15.22 -20.95 20.68
C ALA A 271 15.99 -20.24 21.81
N SER A 272 16.45 -20.98 22.80
CA SER A 272 17.03 -20.42 24.04
C SER A 272 18.26 -19.54 23.81
N LYS A 273 19.02 -19.80 22.73
CA LYS A 273 20.18 -19.01 22.30
C LYS A 273 19.81 -17.64 21.74
N GLY A 274 18.54 -17.43 21.38
CA GLY A 274 17.97 -16.17 20.93
C GLY A 274 17.80 -16.07 19.41
N TRP A 275 17.58 -14.84 18.95
CA TRP A 275 17.18 -14.50 17.58
C TRP A 275 18.15 -15.02 16.51
N ASP A 276 19.45 -14.87 16.77
CA ASP A 276 20.52 -15.16 15.82
C ASP A 276 20.67 -16.66 15.51
N THR A 277 19.92 -17.52 16.22
CA THR A 277 19.84 -18.96 15.93
C THR A 277 19.31 -19.22 14.51
N VAL A 278 18.39 -18.37 14.02
CA VAL A 278 17.71 -18.56 12.72
C VAL A 278 17.80 -17.32 11.81
N PHE A 279 17.89 -16.13 12.38
CA PHE A 279 17.95 -14.88 11.62
C PHE A 279 19.31 -14.19 11.74
N GLN A 280 19.58 -13.22 10.86
CA GLN A 280 20.72 -12.33 11.02
C GLN A 280 20.50 -11.38 12.20
N PRO A 281 21.58 -10.93 12.88
CA PRO A 281 21.46 -9.90 13.90
C PRO A 281 20.88 -8.62 13.28
N LEU A 282 20.09 -7.89 14.06
CA LEU A 282 19.42 -6.68 13.58
C LEU A 282 20.39 -5.53 13.28
N SER A 283 21.65 -5.64 13.71
CA SER A 283 22.71 -4.65 13.54
C SER A 283 24.04 -5.38 13.53
N LYS A 284 24.98 -4.92 12.69
CA LYS A 284 26.36 -5.40 12.64
C LYS A 284 27.26 -4.62 13.60
N THR A 285 26.92 -3.37 13.93
CA THR A 285 27.79 -2.45 14.70
C THR A 285 27.27 -2.14 16.09
N CYS A 286 26.00 -2.44 16.40
CA CYS A 286 25.36 -2.04 17.65
C CYS A 286 24.29 -3.03 18.12
N THR A 287 24.70 -4.02 18.91
CA THR A 287 23.86 -5.14 19.36
C THR A 287 23.63 -5.19 20.87
N ASP A 288 24.24 -4.29 21.64
CA ASP A 288 24.09 -4.22 23.09
C ASP A 288 23.74 -2.80 23.55
N ALA A 289 23.03 -2.72 24.67
CA ALA A 289 22.62 -1.47 25.30
C ALA A 289 23.17 -1.39 26.72
N SER A 290 24.29 -0.69 26.88
CA SER A 290 24.90 -0.41 28.18
C SER A 290 24.49 0.97 28.74
N GLY A 291 24.12 1.02 30.01
CA GLY A 291 23.80 2.27 30.73
C GLY A 291 22.36 2.36 31.24
N SER A 292 21.99 3.54 31.73
CA SER A 292 20.67 3.80 32.30
C SER A 292 19.59 3.80 31.20
N MET A 293 18.53 3.04 31.44
CA MET A 293 17.40 2.89 30.52
C MET A 293 16.22 3.73 31.02
N MET A 294 15.59 4.47 30.12
CA MET A 294 14.34 5.18 30.39
C MET A 294 13.16 4.36 29.87
N HIS A 295 12.15 4.12 30.69
CA HIS A 295 10.92 3.50 30.21
C HIS A 295 10.10 4.46 29.34
N TRP A 296 9.44 3.91 28.31
CA TRP A 296 8.43 4.66 27.56
C TRP A 296 7.37 5.26 28.49
N GLY A 297 6.85 6.44 28.13
CA GLY A 297 5.79 7.13 28.88
C GLY A 297 6.29 8.27 29.75
N ALA A 298 7.60 8.49 29.84
CA ALA A 298 8.16 9.71 30.39
C ALA A 298 7.76 10.95 29.56
N SER A 299 7.98 12.16 30.10
CA SER A 299 7.68 13.39 29.35
C SER A 299 8.49 13.47 28.05
N ARG A 300 7.95 14.16 27.03
CA ARG A 300 8.58 14.27 25.70
C ARG A 300 10.05 14.72 25.78
N GLY A 301 10.35 15.78 26.55
CA GLY A 301 11.73 16.27 26.70
C GLY A 301 12.67 15.25 27.36
N GLN A 302 12.16 14.48 28.33
CA GLN A 302 12.94 13.39 28.94
C GLN A 302 13.25 12.30 27.92
N MET A 303 12.25 11.84 27.17
CA MET A 303 12.45 10.82 26.12
C MET A 303 13.38 11.32 24.99
N GLU A 304 13.32 12.59 24.61
CA GLU A 304 14.20 13.16 23.58
C GLU A 304 15.67 13.20 24.03
N SER A 305 15.92 13.53 25.30
CA SER A 305 17.25 13.57 25.91
C SER A 305 17.84 12.19 26.25
N ALA A 306 16.98 11.20 26.51
CA ALA A 306 17.41 9.86 26.88
C ALA A 306 18.17 9.18 25.74
N ARG A 307 19.33 8.59 26.05
CA ARG A 307 20.07 7.77 25.08
C ARG A 307 19.35 6.46 24.80
N ILE A 308 18.91 5.75 25.85
CA ILE A 308 18.26 4.44 25.74
C ILE A 308 16.82 4.54 26.20
N ILE A 309 15.87 4.12 25.34
CA ILE A 309 14.46 3.98 25.69
C ILE A 309 14.09 2.48 25.69
N GLN A 310 13.50 1.99 26.78
CA GLN A 310 12.94 0.63 26.85
C GLN A 310 11.46 0.66 26.49
N LEU A 311 11.08 -0.09 25.46
CA LEU A 311 9.71 -0.19 25.01
C LEU A 311 8.94 -1.29 25.74
N PRO A 312 7.69 -1.04 26.17
CA PRO A 312 6.80 -2.08 26.64
C PRO A 312 6.19 -2.84 25.45
N ILE A 313 5.43 -3.90 25.76
CA ILE A 313 4.50 -4.47 24.80
C ILE A 313 3.46 -3.42 24.38
N VAL A 314 2.96 -3.53 23.14
CA VAL A 314 2.02 -2.56 22.56
C VAL A 314 0.74 -2.39 23.38
N ASP A 315 0.33 -3.43 24.10
CA ASP A 315 -0.84 -3.47 24.98
C ASP A 315 -0.72 -2.47 26.15
N SER A 316 0.51 -2.21 26.61
CA SER A 316 0.83 -1.27 27.69
C SER A 316 1.46 0.03 27.17
N LEU A 317 1.41 0.27 25.86
CA LEU A 317 2.03 1.45 25.24
C LEU A 317 1.17 2.70 25.49
N HIS A 318 1.65 3.57 26.38
CA HIS A 318 1.02 4.85 26.64
C HIS A 318 2.06 5.96 26.89
N PRO A 319 1.94 7.15 26.25
CA PRO A 319 0.98 7.49 25.19
C PRO A 319 1.25 6.70 23.90
N ARG A 320 0.22 6.50 23.07
CA ARG A 320 0.38 5.85 21.75
C ARG A 320 0.86 6.89 20.72
N PRO A 321 1.92 6.61 19.96
CA PRO A 321 2.38 7.51 18.92
C PRO A 321 1.49 7.47 17.67
N GLU A 322 1.48 8.57 16.90
CA GLU A 322 0.67 8.69 15.68
C GLU A 322 1.16 7.78 14.55
N PHE A 323 2.47 7.51 14.49
CA PHE A 323 3.10 6.66 13.48
C PHE A 323 2.82 5.16 13.65
N MET A 324 1.99 4.76 14.61
CA MET A 324 1.58 3.36 14.74
C MET A 324 0.81 2.90 13.50
N PRO A 325 0.85 1.59 13.16
CA PRO A 325 0.10 1.06 12.03
C PRO A 325 -1.38 1.44 12.14
N GLN A 326 -2.11 1.64 11.05
CA GLN A 326 -1.70 1.45 9.66
C GLN A 326 -1.09 2.71 9.02
N ALA A 327 -0.53 3.62 9.83
CA ALA A 327 0.14 4.81 9.30
C ALA A 327 1.35 4.45 8.41
N VAL A 328 1.57 5.27 7.38
CA VAL A 328 2.71 5.15 6.45
C VAL A 328 3.58 6.41 6.48
N PRO A 329 4.88 6.31 6.13
CA PRO A 329 5.74 7.48 5.97
C PRO A 329 5.20 8.43 4.89
N LYS A 330 5.02 9.70 5.24
CA LYS A 330 4.43 10.71 4.36
C LYS A 330 5.22 10.96 3.07
N ASP A 331 6.53 10.79 3.10
CA ASP A 331 7.38 10.91 1.91
C ASP A 331 7.15 9.77 0.90
N LEU A 332 6.75 8.59 1.38
CA LEU A 332 6.49 7.41 0.54
C LEU A 332 5.02 7.34 0.09
N ALA A 333 4.09 7.91 0.84
CA ALA A 333 2.65 7.77 0.61
C ALA A 333 2.18 8.09 -0.82
N PRO A 334 2.64 9.17 -1.49
CA PRO A 334 2.23 9.45 -2.88
C PRO A 334 2.69 8.39 -3.88
N ARG A 335 3.90 7.85 -3.71
CA ARG A 335 4.45 6.79 -4.57
C ARG A 335 3.75 5.45 -4.30
N LEU A 336 3.51 5.11 -3.03
CA LEU A 336 2.74 3.92 -2.67
C LEU A 336 1.33 3.96 -3.25
N ALA A 337 0.65 5.10 -3.23
CA ALA A 337 -0.67 5.25 -3.84
C ALA A 337 -0.66 5.04 -5.37
N ALA A 338 0.50 5.21 -6.02
CA ALA A 338 0.65 5.01 -7.46
C ALA A 338 0.79 3.53 -7.85
N PHE A 339 1.01 2.60 -6.92
CA PHE A 339 1.10 1.17 -7.28
C PHE A 339 0.39 0.23 -6.31
N HIS A 340 0.29 0.52 -5.02
CA HIS A 340 -0.17 -0.44 -4.01
C HIS A 340 -1.61 -0.14 -3.52
N GLY A 341 -2.46 -1.17 -3.43
CA GLY A 341 -3.83 -1.05 -2.95
C GLY A 341 -3.98 -0.90 -1.43
N ASP A 342 -2.99 -1.35 -0.65
CA ASP A 342 -2.93 -1.17 0.80
C ASP A 342 -1.51 -0.73 1.27
N PRO A 343 -1.22 0.58 1.26
CA PRO A 343 0.11 1.09 1.62
C PRO A 343 0.58 0.71 3.03
N GLY A 344 -0.35 0.52 3.99
CA GLY A 344 -0.02 0.21 5.38
C GLY A 344 0.58 -1.20 5.52
N VAL A 345 0.01 -2.18 4.82
CA VAL A 345 0.53 -3.56 4.78
C VAL A 345 1.88 -3.60 4.10
N TRP A 346 2.05 -2.89 2.97
CA TRP A 346 3.35 -2.83 2.27
C TRP A 346 4.45 -2.30 3.19
N TRP A 347 4.16 -1.23 3.94
CA TRP A 347 5.10 -0.65 4.90
C TRP A 347 5.51 -1.65 5.99
N LEU A 348 4.53 -2.36 6.57
CA LEU A 348 4.78 -3.43 7.55
C LEU A 348 5.62 -4.57 6.96
N GLY A 349 5.32 -4.96 5.71
CA GLY A 349 6.07 -5.98 4.97
C GLY A 349 7.55 -5.66 4.87
N GLN A 350 7.93 -4.40 4.62
CA GLN A 350 9.34 -4.00 4.56
C GLN A 350 10.05 -4.11 5.92
N LEU A 351 9.37 -3.79 7.02
CA LEU A 351 9.92 -3.94 8.36
C LEU A 351 10.15 -5.43 8.69
N ILE A 352 9.17 -6.27 8.38
CA ILE A 352 9.25 -7.73 8.60
C ILE A 352 10.33 -8.34 7.73
N ARG A 353 10.47 -7.92 6.46
CA ARG A 353 11.56 -8.34 5.55
C ARG A 353 12.94 -8.06 6.14
N TYR A 354 13.13 -6.92 6.80
CA TYR A 354 14.40 -6.60 7.46
C TYR A 354 14.67 -7.50 8.68
N LEU A 355 13.64 -7.75 9.49
CA LEU A 355 13.73 -8.61 10.67
C LEU A 355 14.03 -10.06 10.25
N MET A 356 13.25 -10.63 9.35
CA MET A 356 13.33 -12.04 8.96
C MET A 356 14.44 -12.36 7.94
N ARG A 357 15.51 -11.56 7.87
CA ARG A 357 16.69 -11.90 7.06
C ARG A 357 17.27 -13.22 7.55
N PRO A 358 17.25 -14.29 6.75
CA PRO A 358 17.73 -15.59 7.22
C PRO A 358 19.25 -15.56 7.41
N ASN A 359 19.73 -16.27 8.42
CA ASN A 359 21.16 -16.59 8.49
C ASN A 359 21.50 -17.69 7.46
N GLN A 360 22.78 -18.05 7.34
CA GLN A 360 23.23 -19.05 6.37
C GLN A 360 22.52 -20.41 6.59
N PHE A 361 22.43 -20.86 7.84
CA PHE A 361 21.79 -22.13 8.19
C PHE A 361 20.31 -22.17 7.77
N LEU A 362 19.53 -21.14 8.11
CA LEU A 362 18.11 -21.08 7.72
C LEU A 362 17.95 -20.97 6.20
N THR A 363 18.86 -20.29 5.51
CA THR A 363 18.85 -20.19 4.04
C THR A 363 19.01 -21.56 3.39
N GLU A 364 19.95 -22.36 3.87
CA GLU A 364 20.17 -23.74 3.40
C GLU A 364 18.94 -24.63 3.69
N GLU A 365 18.30 -24.46 4.85
CA GLU A 365 17.06 -25.18 5.19
C GLU A 365 15.88 -24.81 4.29
N ILE A 366 15.67 -23.51 4.00
CA ILE A 366 14.63 -23.04 3.08
C ILE A 366 14.82 -23.66 1.69
N ASN A 367 16.04 -23.58 1.16
CA ASN A 367 16.36 -24.10 -0.17
C ASN A 367 16.15 -25.61 -0.24
N SER A 368 16.68 -26.34 0.74
CA SER A 368 16.53 -27.80 0.83
C SER A 368 15.07 -28.22 0.96
N ALA A 369 14.27 -27.48 1.73
CA ALA A 369 12.85 -27.75 1.89
C ALA A 369 12.09 -27.51 0.57
N GLY A 370 12.38 -26.41 -0.13
CA GLY A 370 11.77 -26.08 -1.42
C GLY A 370 12.04 -27.14 -2.49
N GLU A 371 13.30 -27.57 -2.61
CA GLU A 371 13.71 -28.63 -3.54
C GLU A 371 13.03 -29.97 -3.20
N LYS A 372 13.07 -30.38 -1.92
CA LYS A 372 12.47 -31.63 -1.46
C LYS A 372 10.96 -31.68 -1.68
N MET A 373 10.29 -30.56 -1.49
CA MET A 373 8.85 -30.42 -1.69
C MET A 373 8.48 -30.20 -3.16
N GLN A 374 9.47 -29.97 -4.03
CA GLN A 374 9.26 -29.57 -5.42
C GLN A 374 8.31 -28.37 -5.53
N PHE A 375 8.56 -27.36 -4.68
CA PHE A 375 7.74 -26.15 -4.65
C PHE A 375 7.81 -25.45 -6.01
N GLN A 376 6.66 -25.32 -6.68
CA GLN A 376 6.56 -24.79 -8.04
C GLN A 376 5.28 -23.98 -8.19
N LYS A 377 5.36 -22.92 -9.00
CA LYS A 377 4.21 -22.08 -9.39
C LYS A 377 3.54 -22.64 -10.66
N PRO A 378 2.23 -22.39 -10.89
CA PRO A 378 1.31 -21.69 -10.00
C PRO A 378 0.93 -22.51 -8.76
N ILE A 379 0.85 -21.85 -7.60
CA ILE A 379 0.51 -22.48 -6.32
C ILE A 379 -0.30 -21.55 -5.41
N VAL A 380 -1.31 -22.12 -4.75
CA VAL A 380 -2.10 -21.42 -3.73
C VAL A 380 -1.63 -21.84 -2.35
N GLY A 381 -1.32 -20.86 -1.51
CA GLY A 381 -1.00 -21.07 -0.10
C GLY A 381 -2.29 -21.18 0.71
N VAL A 382 -2.44 -22.26 1.47
CA VAL A 382 -3.59 -22.49 2.33
C VAL A 382 -3.11 -22.68 3.75
N HIS A 383 -3.54 -21.80 4.66
CA HIS A 383 -3.20 -21.90 6.07
C HIS A 383 -4.45 -22.19 6.92
N ILE A 384 -4.50 -23.40 7.48
CA ILE A 384 -5.61 -23.88 8.30
C ILE A 384 -5.15 -23.96 9.75
N ARG A 385 -5.77 -23.15 10.61
CA ARG A 385 -5.49 -23.12 12.05
C ARG A 385 -6.64 -23.76 12.81
N ARG A 386 -6.42 -24.94 13.40
CA ARG A 386 -7.44 -25.64 14.20
C ARG A 386 -7.15 -25.56 15.71
N THR A 387 -6.07 -26.18 16.19
CA THR A 387 -5.91 -26.64 17.60
C THR A 387 -6.47 -25.72 18.72
N ASP A 388 -5.66 -24.83 19.30
CA ASP A 388 -5.98 -24.02 20.48
C ASP A 388 -6.84 -22.79 20.20
N LYS A 389 -7.12 -22.50 18.92
CA LYS A 389 -7.84 -21.29 18.52
C LYS A 389 -9.35 -21.47 18.37
N ILE A 390 -9.84 -22.69 18.14
CA ILE A 390 -11.26 -23.02 17.82
C ILE A 390 -12.29 -22.58 18.89
N ALA A 391 -11.87 -22.15 20.09
CA ALA A 391 -12.80 -21.73 21.14
C ALA A 391 -12.52 -20.34 21.76
N VAL A 392 -11.40 -19.71 21.44
CA VAL A 392 -10.95 -18.48 22.14
C VAL A 392 -10.72 -17.31 21.19
N GLU A 393 -10.18 -17.57 19.99
CA GLU A 393 -9.70 -16.51 19.09
C GLU A 393 -10.26 -16.61 17.67
N ALA A 394 -10.80 -17.76 17.24
CA ALA A 394 -11.36 -17.94 15.91
C ALA A 394 -12.43 -19.05 15.88
N ALA A 395 -13.28 -19.02 14.86
CA ALA A 395 -14.23 -20.09 14.59
C ALA A 395 -13.55 -21.30 13.90
N PHE A 396 -14.15 -22.47 14.02
CA PHE A 396 -13.79 -23.62 13.19
C PHE A 396 -14.27 -23.37 11.75
N HIS A 397 -13.38 -23.56 10.78
CA HIS A 397 -13.69 -23.55 9.36
C HIS A 397 -13.32 -24.91 8.77
N SER A 398 -14.24 -25.50 7.99
CA SER A 398 -14.00 -26.80 7.36
C SER A 398 -13.01 -26.65 6.20
N LEU A 399 -12.34 -27.74 5.78
CA LEU A 399 -11.40 -27.69 4.65
C LEU A 399 -12.08 -27.22 3.36
N GLU A 400 -13.35 -27.59 3.16
CA GLU A 400 -14.16 -27.22 2.02
C GLU A 400 -14.30 -25.71 1.87
N GLU A 401 -14.43 -24.96 2.97
CA GLU A 401 -14.56 -23.51 2.92
C GLU A 401 -13.31 -22.85 2.30
N TYR A 402 -12.12 -23.35 2.62
CA TYR A 402 -10.86 -22.91 2.00
C TYR A 402 -10.81 -23.33 0.53
N MET A 403 -11.11 -24.60 0.25
CA MET A 403 -10.97 -25.16 -1.10
C MET A 403 -11.93 -24.55 -2.11
N VAL A 404 -13.11 -24.07 -1.71
CA VAL A 404 -14.00 -23.28 -2.58
C VAL A 404 -13.30 -22.02 -3.10
N GLN A 405 -12.47 -21.38 -2.27
CA GLN A 405 -11.72 -20.18 -2.69
C GLN A 405 -10.52 -20.55 -3.56
N VAL A 406 -9.88 -21.69 -3.29
CA VAL A 406 -8.80 -22.25 -4.11
C VAL A 406 -9.32 -22.60 -5.51
N ASP A 407 -10.47 -23.28 -5.60
CA ASP A 407 -11.14 -23.60 -6.86
C ASP A 407 -11.47 -22.32 -7.64
N ALA A 408 -12.05 -21.32 -6.99
CA ALA A 408 -12.38 -20.04 -7.62
C ALA A 408 -11.14 -19.36 -8.21
N TYR A 409 -10.01 -19.39 -7.48
CA TYR A 409 -8.75 -18.85 -7.96
C TYR A 409 -8.23 -19.59 -9.21
N TYR A 410 -8.14 -20.92 -9.16
CA TYR A 410 -7.63 -21.70 -10.28
C TYR A 410 -8.53 -21.63 -11.50
N ASN A 411 -9.85 -21.71 -11.31
CA ASN A 411 -10.82 -21.56 -12.40
C ASN A 411 -10.64 -20.22 -13.12
N GLN A 412 -10.38 -19.13 -12.39
CA GLN A 412 -10.09 -17.84 -12.99
C GLN A 412 -8.73 -17.83 -13.68
N ARG A 413 -7.68 -18.37 -13.05
CA ARG A 413 -6.31 -18.31 -13.58
C ARG A 413 -6.14 -19.13 -14.87
N GLU A 414 -6.84 -20.25 -14.98
CA GLU A 414 -6.84 -21.14 -16.16
C GLU A 414 -7.41 -20.47 -17.43
N HIS A 415 -8.04 -19.30 -17.31
CA HIS A 415 -8.45 -18.50 -18.47
C HIS A 415 -7.27 -17.78 -19.14
N HIS A 416 -6.18 -17.58 -18.42
CA HIS A 416 -5.02 -16.78 -18.87
C HIS A 416 -3.75 -17.60 -19.04
N GLU A 417 -3.70 -18.79 -18.42
CA GLU A 417 -2.51 -19.63 -18.35
C GLU A 417 -2.93 -21.10 -18.42
N ASP A 418 -2.18 -21.91 -19.17
CA ASP A 418 -2.36 -23.37 -19.15
C ASP A 418 -1.71 -23.95 -17.89
N ILE A 419 -2.53 -24.52 -17.00
CA ILE A 419 -2.08 -25.04 -15.70
C ILE A 419 -2.00 -26.56 -15.78
N ASP A 420 -0.77 -27.07 -15.82
CA ASP A 420 -0.48 -28.51 -15.83
C ASP A 420 -1.04 -29.23 -14.60
N LYS A 421 -0.97 -28.57 -13.43
CA LYS A 421 -1.45 -29.12 -12.16
C LYS A 421 -1.84 -28.02 -11.19
N ARG A 422 -3.03 -28.14 -10.59
CA ARG A 422 -3.44 -27.30 -9.47
C ARG A 422 -2.68 -27.70 -8.19
N ARG A 423 -1.78 -26.85 -7.72
CA ARG A 423 -0.92 -27.08 -6.54
C ARG A 423 -1.42 -26.30 -5.32
N VAL A 424 -1.31 -26.89 -4.14
CA VAL A 424 -1.64 -26.22 -2.87
C VAL A 424 -0.51 -26.42 -1.89
N TYR A 425 0.07 -25.33 -1.38
CA TYR A 425 0.93 -25.39 -0.20
C TYR A 425 0.04 -25.36 1.05
N LEU A 426 -0.02 -26.46 1.79
CA LEU A 426 -0.88 -26.59 2.97
C LEU A 426 -0.06 -26.48 4.25
N ALA A 427 -0.23 -25.36 4.96
CA ALA A 427 0.27 -25.14 6.31
C ALA A 427 -0.86 -25.37 7.32
N THR A 428 -0.62 -26.24 8.29
CA THR A 428 -1.64 -26.59 9.30
C THR A 428 -0.99 -27.07 10.59
N ASP A 429 -1.63 -26.77 11.72
CA ASP A 429 -1.28 -27.30 13.03
C ASP A 429 -2.03 -28.59 13.40
N ASP A 430 -2.91 -29.05 12.50
CA ASP A 430 -3.62 -30.32 12.59
C ASP A 430 -3.11 -31.27 11.47
N PRO A 431 -2.34 -32.32 11.83
CA PRO A 431 -1.75 -33.25 10.86
C PRO A 431 -2.79 -34.12 10.14
N SER A 432 -4.05 -34.17 10.62
CA SER A 432 -5.11 -34.93 9.96
C SER A 432 -5.61 -34.26 8.67
N VAL A 433 -5.47 -32.93 8.57
CA VAL A 433 -5.96 -32.14 7.43
C VAL A 433 -5.30 -32.53 6.12
N LEU A 434 -4.00 -32.84 6.12
CA LEU A 434 -3.30 -33.25 4.90
C LEU A 434 -3.86 -34.57 4.32
N LYS A 435 -4.21 -35.51 5.21
CA LYS A 435 -4.84 -36.76 4.81
C LYS A 435 -6.24 -36.50 4.25
N GLU A 436 -7.04 -35.73 4.99
CA GLU A 436 -8.39 -35.31 4.57
C GLU A 436 -8.36 -34.63 3.18
N ALA A 437 -7.41 -33.73 2.96
CA ALA A 437 -7.27 -32.98 1.71
C ALA A 437 -6.95 -33.88 0.51
N ARG A 438 -6.01 -34.81 0.67
CA ARG A 438 -5.65 -35.78 -0.39
C ARG A 438 -6.80 -36.73 -0.72
N GLU A 439 -7.61 -37.10 0.26
CA GLU A 439 -8.77 -37.98 0.07
C GLU A 439 -9.93 -37.26 -0.62
N LYS A 440 -10.25 -36.02 -0.21
CA LYS A 440 -11.38 -35.25 -0.75
C LYS A 440 -11.09 -34.55 -2.08
N TYR A 441 -9.84 -34.18 -2.33
CA TYR A 441 -9.43 -33.38 -3.50
C TYR A 441 -8.30 -34.07 -4.29
N PRO A 442 -8.52 -35.29 -4.85
CA PRO A 442 -7.48 -36.04 -5.56
C PRO A 442 -6.97 -35.36 -6.84
N GLY A 443 -7.73 -34.39 -7.39
CA GLY A 443 -7.30 -33.57 -8.52
C GLY A 443 -6.15 -32.60 -8.20
N TYR A 444 -5.99 -32.24 -6.92
CA TYR A 444 -4.99 -31.28 -6.46
C TYR A 444 -3.69 -31.96 -6.02
N MET A 445 -2.57 -31.26 -6.20
CA MET A 445 -1.29 -31.63 -5.64
C MET A 445 -1.05 -30.87 -4.34
N PHE A 446 -1.19 -31.55 -3.19
CA PHE A 446 -0.91 -30.97 -1.88
C PHE A 446 0.56 -31.13 -1.49
N ILE A 447 1.23 -29.99 -1.39
CA ILE A 447 2.60 -29.81 -0.91
C ILE A 447 2.53 -29.39 0.56
N SER A 448 3.19 -30.14 1.44
CA SER A 448 3.20 -29.87 2.87
C SER A 448 4.30 -30.71 3.54
N ASP A 449 4.98 -30.16 4.55
CA ASP A 449 5.84 -30.95 5.42
C ASP A 449 5.06 -31.39 6.67
N ASN A 450 4.58 -32.64 6.65
CA ASN A 450 3.81 -33.21 7.76
C ASN A 450 4.64 -33.34 9.06
N GLY A 451 5.98 -33.25 8.99
CA GLY A 451 6.83 -33.13 10.17
C GLY A 451 6.64 -31.81 10.91
N ILE A 452 6.41 -30.73 10.15
CA ILE A 452 6.11 -29.39 10.68
C ILE A 452 4.74 -29.36 11.36
N SER A 453 3.71 -29.94 10.74
CA SER A 453 2.36 -30.00 11.35
C SER A 453 2.36 -30.71 12.71
N LYS A 454 3.15 -31.79 12.86
CA LYS A 454 3.29 -32.50 14.13
C LYS A 454 4.02 -31.67 15.19
N SER A 455 5.06 -30.91 14.80
CA SER A 455 5.84 -30.07 15.72
C SER A 455 5.12 -28.77 16.11
N ALA A 456 4.09 -28.35 15.38
CA ALA A 456 3.25 -27.18 15.69
C ALA A 456 2.18 -27.44 16.78
N SER A 457 1.94 -28.72 17.10
CA SER A 457 0.99 -29.14 18.15
C SER A 457 1.42 -28.68 19.55
N LEU A 458 0.45 -28.54 20.46
CA LEU A 458 0.67 -27.92 21.79
C LEU A 458 1.78 -28.56 22.62
N GLY A 459 2.05 -29.86 22.44
CA GLY A 459 3.07 -30.59 23.21
C GLY A 459 4.52 -30.31 22.77
N SER A 460 4.75 -29.78 21.56
CA SER A 460 6.09 -29.60 20.97
C SER A 460 6.34 -28.20 20.39
N ARG A 461 5.33 -27.31 20.49
CA ARG A 461 5.28 -25.97 19.88
C ARG A 461 6.46 -25.06 20.22
N TYR A 462 7.02 -25.15 21.43
CA TYR A 462 8.10 -24.27 21.88
C TYR A 462 9.44 -25.01 21.86
N SER A 463 9.93 -25.25 20.64
CA SER A 463 11.19 -25.94 20.38
C SER A 463 11.86 -25.40 19.11
N ASP A 464 13.18 -25.60 19.00
CA ASP A 464 13.96 -25.19 17.82
C ASP A 464 13.42 -25.80 16.51
N SER A 465 12.89 -27.04 16.55
CA SER A 465 12.30 -27.68 15.36
C SER A 465 10.93 -27.09 14.99
N SER A 466 10.10 -26.75 15.98
CA SER A 466 8.82 -26.08 15.74
C SER A 466 9.01 -24.65 15.20
N LEU A 467 10.02 -23.94 15.72
CA LEU A 467 10.41 -22.62 15.22
C LEU A 467 10.79 -22.66 13.74
N ARG A 468 11.67 -23.59 13.36
CA ARG A 468 12.06 -23.77 11.95
C ARG A 468 10.85 -24.10 11.09
N GLY A 469 10.00 -25.01 11.58
CA GLY A 469 8.79 -25.41 10.87
C GLY A 469 7.86 -24.22 10.57
N ILE A 470 7.56 -23.39 11.57
CA ILE A 470 6.67 -22.24 11.36
C ILE A 470 7.29 -21.16 10.45
N ILE A 471 8.61 -21.00 10.48
CA ILE A 471 9.32 -20.08 9.58
C ILE A 471 9.22 -20.57 8.13
N LEU A 472 9.41 -21.87 7.89
CA LEU A 472 9.25 -22.47 6.55
C LEU A 472 7.81 -22.33 6.05
N ASP A 473 6.81 -22.61 6.90
CA ASP A 473 5.40 -22.41 6.55
C ASP A 473 5.11 -20.97 6.14
N ILE A 474 5.54 -19.98 6.95
CA ILE A 474 5.37 -18.56 6.62
C ILE A 474 6.06 -18.21 5.30
N HIS A 475 7.28 -18.72 5.08
CA HIS A 475 8.03 -18.48 3.85
C HIS A 475 7.25 -18.98 2.63
N PHE A 476 6.88 -20.27 2.58
CA PHE A 476 6.20 -20.84 1.40
C PHE A 476 4.77 -20.33 1.21
N LEU A 477 4.06 -19.99 2.29
CA LEU A 477 2.79 -19.26 2.20
C LEU A 477 3.00 -17.88 1.55
N SER A 478 4.04 -17.14 1.93
CA SER A 478 4.32 -15.81 1.36
C SER A 478 4.77 -15.86 -0.11
N GLN A 479 5.41 -16.96 -0.53
CA GLN A 479 5.87 -17.18 -1.91
C GLN A 479 4.77 -17.66 -2.86
N SER A 480 3.62 -18.07 -2.32
CA SER A 480 2.48 -18.56 -3.11
C SER A 480 1.85 -17.44 -3.94
N ASP A 481 1.19 -17.78 -5.04
CA ASP A 481 0.56 -16.80 -5.93
C ASP A 481 -0.75 -16.20 -5.38
N PHE A 482 -1.35 -16.87 -4.42
CA PHE A 482 -2.56 -16.45 -3.72
C PHE A 482 -2.61 -17.11 -2.34
N LEU A 483 -3.22 -16.45 -1.37
CA LEU A 483 -3.29 -16.93 0.02
C LEU A 483 -4.73 -17.11 0.50
N VAL A 484 -5.11 -18.32 0.93
CA VAL A 484 -6.42 -18.59 1.54
C VAL A 484 -6.24 -18.98 2.99
N CYS A 485 -6.81 -18.21 3.92
CA CYS A 485 -6.58 -18.43 5.34
C CYS A 485 -7.63 -17.74 6.23
N THR A 486 -7.35 -17.71 7.53
CA THR A 486 -7.99 -16.82 8.50
C THR A 486 -7.02 -15.72 8.95
N PHE A 487 -7.41 -14.45 8.78
CA PHE A 487 -6.62 -13.31 9.25
C PHE A 487 -6.72 -13.08 10.75
N SER A 488 -7.56 -13.80 11.49
CA SER A 488 -7.41 -13.91 12.95
C SER A 488 -6.08 -14.58 13.37
N SER A 489 -5.44 -15.36 12.48
CA SER A 489 -4.12 -15.94 12.71
C SER A 489 -2.97 -14.98 12.37
N GLN A 490 -2.08 -14.72 13.33
CA GLN A 490 -0.88 -13.92 13.09
C GLN A 490 0.04 -14.55 12.03
N VAL A 491 0.07 -15.89 11.93
CA VAL A 491 0.88 -16.62 10.94
C VAL A 491 0.48 -16.22 9.52
N CYS A 492 -0.83 -16.21 9.24
CA CYS A 492 -1.29 -15.83 7.91
C CYS A 492 -1.02 -14.35 7.62
N ARG A 493 -1.22 -13.46 8.61
CA ARG A 493 -0.93 -12.04 8.43
C ARG A 493 0.55 -11.78 8.13
N VAL A 494 1.47 -12.48 8.80
CA VAL A 494 2.92 -12.38 8.50
C VAL A 494 3.22 -12.86 7.07
N ALA A 495 2.65 -13.99 6.65
CA ALA A 495 2.83 -14.47 5.28
C ALA A 495 2.31 -13.46 4.25
N TYR A 496 1.14 -12.86 4.50
CA TYR A 496 0.55 -11.83 3.66
C TYR A 496 1.37 -10.52 3.64
N GLU A 497 1.91 -10.08 4.77
CA GLU A 497 2.79 -8.91 4.86
C GLU A 497 4.08 -9.12 4.07
N LEU A 498 4.70 -10.30 4.18
CA LEU A 498 5.88 -10.67 3.39
C LEU A 498 5.57 -10.78 1.89
N MET A 499 4.40 -11.29 1.52
CA MET A 499 3.94 -11.38 0.13
C MET A 499 3.95 -10.00 -0.57
N GLN A 500 3.66 -8.91 0.16
CA GLN A 500 3.69 -7.56 -0.39
C GLN A 500 5.10 -7.11 -0.84
N THR A 501 6.16 -7.82 -0.40
CA THR A 501 7.55 -7.50 -0.76
C THR A 501 8.05 -8.24 -2.01
N ILE A 502 7.23 -9.17 -2.53
CA ILE A 502 7.58 -10.03 -3.67
C ILE A 502 6.94 -9.52 -4.97
N HIS A 503 5.72 -9.00 -4.87
CA HIS A 503 4.91 -8.54 -6.00
C HIS A 503 4.86 -7.00 -6.11
N GLY A 504 4.35 -6.49 -7.23
CA GLY A 504 4.06 -5.06 -7.39
C GLY A 504 2.92 -4.62 -6.47
N ASP A 505 1.74 -5.20 -6.67
CA ASP A 505 0.55 -5.01 -5.81
C ASP A 505 -0.11 -6.36 -5.53
N ALA A 506 0.19 -6.93 -4.37
CA ALA A 506 -0.43 -8.16 -3.85
C ALA A 506 -1.50 -7.87 -2.79
N SER A 507 -1.98 -6.62 -2.70
CA SER A 507 -2.97 -6.24 -1.69
C SER A 507 -4.27 -7.03 -1.80
N THR A 508 -4.60 -7.55 -2.99
CA THR A 508 -5.79 -8.39 -3.23
C THR A 508 -5.48 -9.88 -3.36
N TYR A 509 -4.22 -10.33 -3.20
CA TYR A 509 -3.81 -11.72 -3.41
C TYR A 509 -4.10 -12.62 -2.21
N PHE A 510 -5.25 -12.43 -1.60
CA PHE A 510 -5.69 -13.23 -0.48
C PHE A 510 -7.21 -13.40 -0.45
N ARG A 511 -7.63 -14.43 0.28
CA ARG A 511 -8.99 -14.59 0.76
C ARG A 511 -8.96 -15.00 2.23
N SER A 512 -9.42 -14.09 3.09
CA SER A 512 -9.66 -14.38 4.51
C SER A 512 -11.07 -14.91 4.71
N LEU A 513 -11.22 -15.97 5.50
CA LEU A 513 -12.52 -16.52 5.88
C LEU A 513 -13.17 -15.81 7.07
N ASP A 514 -12.43 -14.95 7.77
CA ASP A 514 -12.89 -14.22 8.95
C ASP A 514 -12.58 -12.72 8.89
N ASP A 515 -11.49 -12.28 9.51
CA ASP A 515 -11.15 -10.88 9.70
C ASP A 515 -10.66 -10.24 8.39
N VAL A 516 -10.82 -8.93 8.29
CA VAL A 516 -10.01 -8.10 7.38
C VAL A 516 -8.57 -8.02 7.90
N PHE A 517 -7.64 -7.52 7.10
CA PHE A 517 -6.27 -7.34 7.59
C PHE A 517 -6.24 -6.37 8.78
N TYR A 518 -5.48 -6.74 9.83
CA TYR A 518 -5.19 -5.84 10.94
C TYR A 518 -3.82 -6.15 11.56
N PHE A 519 -3.21 -5.12 12.15
CA PHE A 519 -2.03 -5.24 12.97
C PHE A 519 -2.40 -5.10 14.45
N GLY A 520 -1.92 -6.02 15.31
CA GLY A 520 -2.23 -6.02 16.73
C GLY A 520 -1.73 -4.74 17.42
N GLY A 521 -2.64 -3.92 17.94
CA GLY A 521 -2.30 -2.63 18.52
C GLY A 521 -2.14 -1.48 17.51
N GLN A 522 -2.70 -1.62 16.30
CA GLN A 522 -2.86 -0.52 15.36
C GLN A 522 -3.69 0.63 15.96
N ASN A 523 -3.47 1.84 15.45
CA ASN A 523 -4.39 2.97 15.57
C ASN A 523 -5.72 2.65 14.87
N ALA A 524 -6.73 3.49 15.11
CA ALA A 524 -8.04 3.34 14.53
C ALA A 524 -7.98 3.19 12.99
N HIS A 525 -8.42 2.04 12.47
CA HIS A 525 -8.58 1.83 11.03
C HIS A 525 -9.87 2.49 10.57
N ASN A 526 -9.74 3.56 9.78
CA ASN A 526 -10.86 4.31 9.27
C ASN A 526 -10.99 4.13 7.75
N MET A 527 -12.25 4.13 7.32
CA MET A 527 -12.65 4.24 5.93
C MET A 527 -13.25 5.64 5.74
N ARG A 528 -13.00 6.26 4.60
CA ARG A 528 -13.56 7.56 4.23
C ARG A 528 -14.74 7.36 3.28
N ALA A 529 -15.89 7.94 3.63
CA ALA A 529 -17.05 7.95 2.76
C ALA A 529 -16.78 8.77 1.50
N VAL A 530 -16.96 8.16 0.34
CA VAL A 530 -16.85 8.82 -0.98
C VAL A 530 -18.20 9.03 -1.64
N GLU A 531 -19.23 8.33 -1.16
CA GLU A 531 -20.61 8.46 -1.61
C GLU A 531 -21.54 8.62 -0.41
N LYS A 532 -22.59 9.44 -0.57
CA LYS A 532 -23.63 9.57 0.46
C LYS A 532 -24.41 8.27 0.60
N HIS A 533 -24.79 7.92 1.83
CA HIS A 533 -25.75 6.86 2.08
C HIS A 533 -26.81 7.29 3.08
N SER A 534 -28.07 7.05 2.73
CA SER A 534 -29.21 7.22 3.61
C SER A 534 -30.00 5.93 3.64
N SER A 535 -30.35 5.48 4.84
CA SER A 535 -31.12 4.25 5.06
C SER A 535 -32.17 4.50 6.15
N PRO A 536 -33.44 4.08 5.94
CA PRO A 536 -34.45 4.08 6.98
C PRO A 536 -34.25 2.94 8.00
N ASN A 537 -33.44 1.93 7.68
CA ASN A 537 -33.14 0.83 8.58
C ASN A 537 -32.11 1.28 9.64
N HIS A 538 -32.47 1.18 10.92
CA HIS A 538 -31.62 1.56 12.05
C HIS A 538 -30.32 0.74 12.17
N ASP A 539 -30.30 -0.47 11.61
CA ASP A 539 -29.10 -1.32 11.59
C ASP A 539 -28.09 -0.90 10.52
N VAL A 540 -28.49 -0.04 9.58
CA VAL A 540 -27.65 0.45 8.48
C VAL A 540 -27.35 1.93 8.68
N LEU A 541 -26.07 2.26 8.71
CA LEU A 541 -25.59 3.61 8.96
C LEU A 541 -25.95 4.56 7.81
N SER A 542 -26.46 5.74 8.17
CA SER A 542 -26.53 6.88 7.25
C SER A 542 -25.32 7.79 7.46
N PHE A 543 -24.65 8.19 6.38
CA PHE A 543 -23.43 8.99 6.41
C PHE A 543 -23.31 9.88 5.17
N GLU A 544 -22.56 10.97 5.32
CA GLU A 544 -22.30 11.95 4.26
C GLU A 544 -20.91 11.73 3.65
N VAL A 545 -20.66 12.31 2.47
CA VAL A 545 -19.34 12.30 1.84
C VAL A 545 -18.32 12.97 2.78
N GLY A 546 -17.18 12.31 2.99
CA GLY A 546 -16.11 12.75 3.87
C GLY A 546 -16.20 12.25 5.31
N ASP A 547 -17.33 11.67 5.74
CA ASP A 547 -17.45 11.03 7.05
C ASP A 547 -16.42 9.89 7.21
N LEU A 548 -15.87 9.73 8.41
CA LEU A 548 -14.97 8.63 8.77
C LEU A 548 -15.76 7.49 9.42
N LEU A 549 -15.55 6.27 8.93
CA LEU A 549 -16.12 5.04 9.46
C LEU A 549 -15.01 4.14 10.00
N GLY A 550 -15.00 3.89 11.30
CA GLY A 550 -14.12 2.89 11.91
C GLY A 550 -14.56 1.49 11.52
N ILE A 551 -13.84 0.84 10.61
CA ILE A 551 -14.19 -0.51 10.15
C ILE A 551 -13.95 -1.53 11.27
N ALA A 552 -14.91 -2.44 11.44
CA ALA A 552 -14.78 -3.62 12.29
C ALA A 552 -14.51 -4.87 11.45
N GLY A 553 -15.12 -4.97 10.27
CA GLY A 553 -14.89 -6.07 9.33
C GLY A 553 -15.78 -5.96 8.09
N ASN A 554 -15.45 -6.72 7.05
CA ASN A 554 -16.25 -6.90 5.84
C ASN A 554 -17.00 -8.23 5.96
N HIS A 555 -18.31 -8.25 5.70
CA HIS A 555 -19.11 -9.48 5.76
C HIS A 555 -19.06 -10.28 4.46
N TRP A 556 -18.42 -9.73 3.42
CA TRP A 556 -18.27 -10.35 2.09
C TRP A 556 -19.62 -10.61 1.41
N ASP A 557 -20.61 -9.76 1.70
CA ASP A 557 -21.99 -9.81 1.22
C ASP A 557 -22.46 -8.46 0.62
N GLY A 558 -21.50 -7.57 0.32
CA GLY A 558 -21.74 -6.19 -0.13
C GLY A 558 -21.79 -5.15 1.00
N PHE A 559 -21.81 -5.61 2.26
CA PHE A 559 -21.80 -4.74 3.43
C PHE A 559 -20.57 -4.98 4.32
N SER A 560 -20.16 -3.90 4.97
CA SER A 560 -19.18 -3.92 6.04
C SER A 560 -19.84 -3.45 7.34
N LYS A 561 -19.27 -3.81 8.48
CA LYS A 561 -19.69 -3.34 9.80
C LYS A 561 -18.67 -2.35 10.34
N GLY A 562 -19.14 -1.29 10.97
CA GLY A 562 -18.25 -0.31 11.60
C GLY A 562 -18.97 0.76 12.39
N THR A 563 -18.20 1.74 12.86
CA THR A 563 -18.67 2.85 13.70
C THR A 563 -18.47 4.18 12.98
N LEU A 564 -19.55 4.92 12.76
CA LEU A 564 -19.48 6.29 12.22
C LEU A 564 -18.86 7.21 13.28
N ARG A 565 -17.65 7.73 13.02
CA ARG A 565 -16.86 8.48 14.01
C ARG A 565 -17.56 9.76 14.48
N ARG A 566 -18.26 10.45 13.58
CA ARG A 566 -18.98 11.69 13.88
C ARG A 566 -20.11 11.52 14.91
N THR A 567 -20.79 10.37 14.90
CA THR A 567 -21.97 10.14 15.77
C THR A 567 -21.76 9.06 16.81
N GLY A 568 -20.67 8.28 16.72
CA GLY A 568 -20.42 7.10 17.55
C GLY A 568 -21.37 5.93 17.28
N LYS A 569 -22.19 5.98 16.23
CA LYS A 569 -23.17 4.93 15.92
C LYS A 569 -22.50 3.77 15.20
N THR A 570 -22.83 2.55 15.61
CA THR A 570 -22.34 1.31 15.01
C THR A 570 -23.45 0.66 14.19
N GLY A 571 -23.10 0.16 13.01
CA GLY A 571 -24.04 -0.51 12.12
C GLY A 571 -23.36 -1.00 10.84
N LEU A 572 -24.17 -1.52 9.92
CA LEU A 572 -23.75 -1.93 8.59
C LEU A 572 -23.66 -0.73 7.65
N TYR A 573 -22.79 -0.79 6.66
CA TYR A 573 -22.74 0.17 5.57
C TYR A 573 -22.32 -0.51 4.26
N PRO A 574 -22.78 -0.03 3.09
CA PRO A 574 -22.37 -0.60 1.81
C PRO A 574 -20.86 -0.42 1.59
N SER A 575 -20.14 -1.52 1.39
CA SER A 575 -18.67 -1.52 1.32
C SER A 575 -18.13 -0.68 0.16
N TYR A 576 -18.83 -0.64 -0.97
CA TYR A 576 -18.41 0.10 -2.17
C TYR A 576 -18.46 1.64 -2.04
N LYS A 577 -19.10 2.17 -0.98
CA LYS A 577 -19.28 3.62 -0.77
C LYS A 577 -18.16 4.28 0.02
N VAL A 578 -17.15 3.49 0.41
CA VAL A 578 -16.04 3.95 1.23
C VAL A 578 -14.72 3.53 0.62
N VAL A 579 -13.64 4.26 0.94
CA VAL A 579 -12.26 3.92 0.58
C VAL A 579 -11.40 3.92 1.83
N ASN A 580 -10.28 3.18 1.82
CA ASN A 580 -9.36 3.15 2.95
C ASN A 580 -8.80 4.56 3.22
N ASP A 581 -8.87 5.04 4.46
CA ASP A 581 -8.32 6.34 4.84
C ASP A 581 -6.84 6.18 5.21
N VAL A 582 -5.97 6.26 4.20
CA VAL A 582 -4.53 6.08 4.39
C VAL A 582 -3.96 7.26 5.19
N VAL A 583 -3.50 6.96 6.41
CA VAL A 583 -2.90 7.96 7.31
C VAL A 583 -1.41 8.09 6.99
N ALA A 584 -1.02 9.24 6.45
CA ALA A 584 0.38 9.57 6.19
C ALA A 584 0.95 10.40 7.34
N VAL A 585 2.04 9.93 7.96
CA VAL A 585 2.68 10.59 9.13
C VAL A 585 4.10 11.00 8.77
N ASP A 586 4.52 12.17 9.25
CA ASP A 586 5.90 12.64 9.11
C ASP A 586 6.84 11.70 9.87
N MET A 587 7.66 10.95 9.13
CA MET A 587 8.71 10.08 9.64
C MET A 587 10.06 10.49 9.03
N PRO A 588 11.20 10.16 9.68
CA PRO A 588 12.52 10.46 9.14
C PRO A 588 12.75 9.83 7.77
N THR A 589 13.34 10.61 6.87
CA THR A 589 13.65 10.20 5.49
C THR A 589 15.08 9.69 5.32
N TYR A 590 15.92 9.86 6.36
CA TYR A 590 17.35 9.48 6.37
C TYR A 590 18.07 10.00 5.10
N PRO A 591 18.21 11.33 4.93
CA PRO A 591 18.72 11.95 3.71
C PRO A 591 20.15 11.53 3.33
N GLU A 592 20.90 10.95 4.28
CA GLU A 592 22.21 10.32 4.06
C GLU A 592 22.11 9.12 3.11
N VAL A 593 20.94 8.47 3.05
CA VAL A 593 20.63 7.35 2.18
C VAL A 593 20.00 7.87 0.89
N LYS A 594 20.85 8.12 -0.12
CA LYS A 594 20.38 8.53 -1.47
C LYS A 594 19.62 7.41 -2.16
N GLU A 595 18.62 7.72 -2.97
CA GLU A 595 18.07 6.75 -3.91
C GLU A 595 19.14 6.37 -4.94
N ARG A 596 19.22 5.09 -5.36
CA ARG A 596 20.12 4.74 -6.46
C ARG A 596 19.54 5.32 -7.75
N GLU A 597 20.33 6.12 -8.47
CA GLU A 597 19.99 6.53 -9.83
C GLU A 597 20.00 5.29 -10.73
N THR A 598 19.02 5.19 -11.62
CA THR A 598 18.92 4.12 -12.60
C THR A 598 20.10 4.24 -13.57
N SER A 599 21.14 3.44 -13.38
CA SER A 599 22.00 3.07 -14.49
C SER A 599 21.26 2.00 -15.29
N ASP A 600 20.94 2.28 -16.56
CA ASP A 600 20.42 1.34 -17.55
C ASP A 600 21.43 0.23 -17.92
N ASP A 601 22.25 -0.22 -16.96
CA ASP A 601 23.37 -1.14 -17.16
C ASP A 601 23.45 -2.21 -16.05
N ALA A 602 22.29 -2.59 -15.49
CA ALA A 602 22.16 -3.87 -14.81
C ALA A 602 21.78 -4.94 -15.86
N GLY A 603 22.76 -5.39 -16.63
CA GLY A 603 22.66 -6.67 -17.33
C GLY A 603 22.32 -7.80 -16.34
N PRO A 604 21.71 -8.91 -16.81
CA PRO A 604 21.30 -10.00 -15.94
C PRO A 604 22.55 -10.66 -15.34
N GLY A 605 22.84 -10.37 -14.07
CA GLY A 605 24.17 -10.60 -13.52
C GLY A 605 24.27 -10.72 -12.00
N ALA A 606 23.29 -11.36 -11.38
CA ALA A 606 23.51 -12.22 -10.22
C ALA A 606 22.34 -13.20 -10.21
N GLY A 607 22.58 -14.41 -10.75
CA GLY A 607 21.64 -15.50 -10.64
C GLY A 607 21.45 -15.87 -9.18
N ASP A 608 20.38 -15.38 -8.57
CA ASP A 608 19.66 -16.18 -7.60
C ASP A 608 19.06 -17.35 -8.39
N ASN A 609 19.79 -18.47 -8.37
CA ASN A 609 19.27 -19.77 -8.79
C ASN A 609 18.19 -20.19 -7.78
N HIS A 610 17.01 -19.60 -7.93
CA HIS A 610 15.74 -20.16 -7.46
C HIS A 610 14.83 -20.27 -8.68
N ARG A 611 15.01 -21.38 -9.39
CA ARG A 611 13.96 -21.99 -10.20
C ARG A 611 13.09 -22.85 -9.29
#